data_AF-A0A4Y3RU90-F1
#
_entry.id   AF-A0A4Y3RU90-F1
#
_cell.length_a   1.000
_cell.length_b   1.000
_cell.length_c   1.000
_cell.angle_alpha   90.00
_cell.angle_beta   90.00
_cell.angle_gamma   90.00
#
_symmetry.space_group_name_H-M   'P 1'
#
loop_
_entity.id
_entity.type
_entity.pdbx_description
1 polymer ?
#
loop_
_entity_poly.entity_id
_entity_poly.type
_entity_poly.pdbx_seq_one_letter_code
_entity_poly.pdbx_strand_id
1 'polypeptide(L)'
;MPITSLDTFLCVWCGLTVHAHPADGPRRNHCPSCLHSRHVVDHVDGGPSECAARMTPISIAVLRNGDWRVIHRCVRCDELTSSPVAGDDNRLILMRMAVRPLAQPPFPLEAFGEL
;
A
#
# COMPACT_ATOMS: atom_id res chain seq x y z
N MET A 1 2.08 -25.58 -24.64
CA MET A 1 1.61 -24.27 -24.15
C MET A 1 2.83 -23.49 -23.73
N PRO A 2 3.14 -22.32 -24.32
CA PRO A 2 4.32 -21.58 -23.89
C PRO A 2 4.03 -21.02 -22.50
N ILE A 3 5.01 -21.15 -21.60
CA ILE A 3 4.97 -20.54 -20.26
C ILE A 3 4.91 -19.02 -20.49
N THR A 4 3.73 -18.44 -20.28
CA THR A 4 3.57 -16.99 -20.23
C THR A 4 4.45 -16.46 -19.11
N SER A 5 5.22 -15.41 -19.39
CA SER A 5 6.09 -14.73 -18.43
C SER A 5 5.40 -14.60 -17.07
N LEU A 6 6.04 -15.08 -16.01
CA LEU A 6 5.62 -14.82 -14.64
C LEU A 6 5.76 -13.30 -14.39
N ASP A 7 4.66 -12.54 -14.56
CA ASP A 7 4.64 -11.10 -14.29
C ASP A 7 4.97 -10.88 -12.80
N THR A 8 6.21 -10.46 -12.57
CA THR A 8 6.84 -10.34 -11.27
C THR A 8 7.61 -9.03 -11.20
N PHE A 9 7.78 -8.51 -9.99
CA PHE A 9 8.63 -7.35 -9.75
C PHE A 9 9.49 -7.54 -8.50
N LEU A 10 10.66 -6.90 -8.50
CA LEU A 10 11.53 -6.83 -7.33
C LEU A 10 11.08 -5.70 -6.42
N CYS A 11 10.83 -5.98 -5.14
CA CYS A 11 10.49 -4.95 -4.17
C CYS A 11 11.69 -4.02 -3.93
N VAL A 12 11.52 -2.73 -4.21
CA VAL A 12 12.53 -1.68 -4.02
C VAL A 12 12.86 -1.37 -2.55
N TRP A 13 12.19 -2.02 -1.59
CA TRP A 13 12.42 -1.86 -0.16
C TRP A 13 13.08 -3.09 0.47
N CYS A 14 12.45 -4.26 0.36
CA CYS A 14 12.94 -5.48 1.02
C CYS A 14 13.61 -6.50 0.08
N GLY A 15 13.62 -6.25 -1.23
CA GLY A 15 14.24 -7.14 -2.21
C GLY A 15 13.46 -8.43 -2.52
N LEU A 16 12.24 -8.60 -2.00
CA LEU A 16 11.40 -9.76 -2.34
C LEU A 16 10.97 -9.71 -3.82
N THR A 17 11.09 -10.83 -4.53
CA THR A 17 10.45 -11.03 -5.84
C THR A 17 8.97 -11.33 -5.63
N VAL A 18 8.11 -10.46 -6.17
CA VAL A 18 6.66 -10.47 -5.92
C VAL A 18 5.92 -10.82 -7.20
N HIS A 19 4.94 -11.72 -7.11
CA HIS A 19 3.98 -11.96 -8.19
C HIS A 19 3.01 -10.77 -8.30
N ALA A 20 2.96 -10.14 -9.46
CA ALA A 20 2.14 -8.96 -9.68
C ALA A 20 0.64 -9.26 -9.64
N HIS A 21 0.23 -10.51 -9.83
CA HIS A 21 -1.18 -10.92 -9.84
C HIS A 21 -1.49 -11.77 -8.59
N PRO A 22 -2.13 -11.19 -7.55
CA PRO A 22 -2.74 -11.99 -6.49
C PRO A 22 -3.83 -12.91 -7.06
N ALA A 23 -4.10 -14.01 -6.35
CA ALA A 23 -5.19 -14.92 -6.74
C ALA A 23 -6.57 -14.21 -6.77
N ASP A 24 -6.76 -13.23 -5.87
CA ASP A 24 -8.06 -12.63 -5.58
C ASP A 24 -8.15 -11.14 -5.92
N GLY A 25 -7.51 -10.68 -7.00
CA GLY A 25 -7.58 -9.25 -7.28
C GLY A 25 -6.88 -8.74 -8.53
N PRO A 26 -6.95 -7.42 -8.77
CA PRO A 26 -6.23 -6.78 -9.86
C PRO A 26 -4.73 -6.85 -9.62
N ARG A 27 -3.97 -6.53 -10.66
CA ARG A 27 -2.51 -6.42 -10.58
C ARG A 27 -2.10 -5.50 -9.42
N ARG A 28 -1.34 -6.04 -8.48
CA ARG A 28 -0.82 -5.31 -7.32
C ARG A 28 0.38 -4.46 -7.73
N ASN A 29 0.57 -3.35 -7.02
CA ASN A 29 1.76 -2.50 -7.15
C ASN A 29 2.61 -2.46 -5.86
N HIS A 30 2.13 -3.07 -4.77
CA HIS A 30 2.90 -3.17 -3.52
C HIS A 30 3.36 -4.59 -3.23
N CYS A 31 4.46 -4.69 -2.49
CA CYS A 31 4.96 -5.95 -1.99
C CYS A 31 4.07 -6.48 -0.85
N PRO A 32 3.57 -7.73 -0.88
CA PRO A 32 2.69 -8.23 0.17
C PRO A 32 3.40 -8.34 1.53
N SER A 33 4.72 -8.52 1.55
CA SER A 33 5.50 -8.67 2.79
C SER A 33 5.68 -7.35 3.56
N CYS A 34 5.91 -6.23 2.84
CA CYS A 34 6.28 -4.95 3.45
C CYS A 34 5.39 -3.76 3.05
N LEU A 35 4.42 -3.99 2.16
CA LEU A 35 3.46 -3.04 1.61
C LEU A 35 4.04 -1.82 0.89
N HIS A 36 5.35 -1.78 0.63
CA HIS A 36 5.96 -0.72 -0.18
C HIS A 36 5.68 -0.93 -1.67
N SER A 37 5.48 0.19 -2.37
CA SER A 37 5.20 0.25 -3.80
C SER A 37 6.30 1.02 -4.53
N ARG A 38 6.26 1.02 -5.88
CA ARG A 38 7.08 1.86 -6.74
C ARG A 38 6.19 2.82 -7.52
N HIS A 39 6.64 4.07 -7.63
CA HIS A 39 5.91 5.12 -8.33
C HIS A 39 6.05 4.95 -9.84
N VAL A 40 5.21 4.10 -10.43
CA VAL A 40 5.23 3.75 -11.86
C VAL A 40 4.05 4.30 -12.64
N VAL A 41 3.04 4.83 -11.95
CA VAL A 41 1.87 5.49 -12.55
C VAL A 41 1.77 6.89 -11.97
N ASP A 42 1.69 7.88 -12.84
CA ASP A 42 1.36 9.26 -12.50
C ASP A 42 -0.17 9.35 -12.40
N HIS A 43 -0.69 9.68 -11.22
CA HIS A 43 -2.12 9.80 -10.98
C HIS A 43 -2.65 11.22 -11.24
N VAL A 44 -1.78 12.21 -11.45
CA VAL A 44 -2.17 13.57 -11.81
C VAL A 44 -2.49 13.64 -13.30
N ASP A 45 -1.54 13.23 -14.14
CA ASP A 45 -1.65 13.32 -15.59
C ASP A 45 -2.24 12.03 -16.21
N GLY A 46 -2.23 10.94 -15.46
CA GLY A 46 -2.72 9.64 -15.91
C GLY A 46 -1.76 8.99 -16.92
N GLY A 47 -0.93 8.07 -16.45
CA GLY A 47 0.01 7.37 -17.33
C GLY A 47 1.23 6.83 -16.60
N PRO A 48 2.28 6.38 -17.31
CA PRO A 48 3.52 5.97 -16.67
C PRO A 48 4.22 7.17 -16.01
N SER A 49 4.70 6.98 -14.77
CA SER A 49 5.47 8.00 -14.06
C SER A 49 6.98 7.86 -14.33
N GLU A 50 7.65 8.97 -14.64
CA GLU A 50 9.12 9.04 -14.70
C GLU A 50 9.77 9.10 -13.31
N CYS A 51 8.99 9.30 -12.24
CA CYS A 51 9.51 9.43 -10.88
C CYS A 51 10.22 8.14 -10.43
N ALA A 52 9.56 6.99 -10.63
CA ALA A 52 10.09 5.65 -10.35
C ALA A 52 10.59 5.41 -8.91
N ALA A 53 10.38 6.37 -8.00
CA ALA A 53 10.83 6.33 -6.61
C ALA A 53 9.99 5.37 -5.76
N ARG A 54 10.49 5.02 -4.58
CA ARG A 54 9.75 4.21 -3.61
C ARG A 54 8.52 4.96 -3.12
N MET A 55 7.43 4.24 -2.93
CA MET A 55 6.25 4.75 -2.22
C MET A 55 6.09 4.01 -0.89
N THR A 56 6.07 4.78 0.18
CA THR A 56 5.95 4.28 1.56
C THR A 56 4.47 4.10 1.90
N PRO A 57 4.03 2.96 2.46
CA PRO A 57 2.68 2.81 2.96
C PRO A 57 2.52 3.66 4.23
N ILE A 58 1.60 4.62 4.22
CA ILE A 58 1.44 5.59 5.31
C ILE A 58 0.12 5.45 6.06
N SER A 59 -0.89 4.81 5.43
CA SER A 59 -2.22 4.65 6.03
C SER A 59 -2.99 3.53 5.34
N ILE A 60 -4.15 3.22 5.89
CA ILE A 60 -5.19 2.42 5.25
C ILE A 60 -6.46 3.27 5.09
N ALA A 61 -7.26 2.96 4.08
CA ALA A 61 -8.60 3.52 3.90
C ALA A 61 -9.59 2.38 3.72
N VAL A 62 -10.76 2.49 4.38
CA VAL A 62 -11.90 1.60 4.17
C VAL A 62 -12.93 2.36 3.34
N LEU A 63 -13.21 1.88 2.14
CA LEU A 63 -14.17 2.48 1.22
C LEU A 63 -15.61 2.21 1.65
N ARG A 64 -16.59 2.91 1.05
CA ARG A 64 -18.02 2.75 1.38
C ARG A 64 -18.54 1.33 1.18
N ASN A 65 -17.97 0.58 0.24
CA ASN A 65 -18.32 -0.81 -0.03
C ASN A 65 -17.61 -1.80 0.91
N GLY A 66 -16.82 -1.32 1.87
CA GLY A 66 -16.04 -2.15 2.80
C GLY A 66 -14.66 -2.55 2.29
N ASP A 67 -14.27 -2.18 1.06
CA ASP A 67 -12.95 -2.52 0.52
C ASP A 67 -11.84 -1.79 1.24
N TRP A 68 -10.77 -2.51 1.57
CA TRP A 68 -9.57 -1.94 2.17
C TRP A 68 -8.57 -1.56 1.10
N ARG A 69 -7.99 -0.37 1.26
CA ARG A 69 -6.89 0.13 0.41
C ARG A 69 -5.72 0.55 1.28
N VAL A 70 -4.51 0.28 0.80
CA VAL A 70 -3.28 0.86 1.34
C VAL A 70 -3.05 2.21 0.68
N ILE A 71 -2.79 3.24 1.48
CA ILE A 71 -2.41 4.58 1.01
C ILE A 71 -0.90 4.70 1.03
N HIS A 72 -0.33 5.06 -0.12
CA HIS A 72 1.10 5.23 -0.30
C HIS A 72 1.46 6.70 -0.52
N ARG A 73 2.64 7.10 -0.05
CA ARG A 73 3.26 8.40 -0.36
C ARG A 73 4.59 8.21 -1.05
N CYS A 74 4.80 8.89 -2.18
CA CYS A 74 6.08 8.91 -2.86
C CYS A 74 7.14 9.60 -2.01
N VAL A 75 8.32 8.99 -1.85
CA VAL A 75 9.43 9.60 -1.08
C VAL A 75 10.16 10.72 -1.82
N ARG A 76 9.82 10.98 -3.09
CA ARG A 76 10.48 11.99 -3.93
C ARG A 76 9.58 13.17 -4.26
N CYS A 77 8.35 12.92 -4.70
CA CYS A 77 7.41 13.97 -5.14
C CYS A 77 6.18 14.13 -4.24
N ASP A 78 6.10 13.39 -3.13
CA ASP A 78 4.99 13.40 -2.17
C ASP A 78 3.61 12.99 -2.70
N GLU A 79 3.50 12.60 -3.96
CA GLU A 79 2.24 12.10 -4.56
C GLU A 79 1.66 10.93 -3.77
N LEU A 80 0.34 10.98 -3.57
CA LEU A 80 -0.43 9.99 -2.85
C LEU A 80 -1.15 9.06 -3.82
N THR A 81 -1.01 7.76 -3.58
CA THR A 81 -1.72 6.73 -4.37
C THR A 81 -2.41 5.74 -3.44
N SER A 82 -3.33 4.95 -3.98
CA SER A 82 -4.00 3.90 -3.22
C SER A 82 -4.07 2.59 -4.00
N SER A 83 -3.72 1.49 -3.35
CA SER A 83 -3.78 0.14 -3.92
C SER A 83 -4.73 -0.74 -3.11
N PRO A 84 -5.53 -1.62 -3.74
CA PRO A 84 -6.37 -2.58 -3.01
C PRO A 84 -5.52 -3.49 -2.12
N VAL A 85 -6.01 -3.82 -0.92
CA VAL A 85 -5.42 -4.86 -0.08
C VAL A 85 -5.73 -6.23 -0.69
N ALA A 86 -4.72 -7.10 -0.78
CA ALA A 86 -4.85 -8.49 -1.25
C ALA A 86 -4.85 -9.48 -0.07
N GLY A 87 -5.40 -10.69 -0.28
CA GLY A 87 -5.56 -11.70 0.78
C GLY A 87 -4.25 -12.21 1.39
N ASP A 88 -3.14 -12.12 0.64
CA ASP A 88 -1.78 -12.50 1.02
C ASP A 88 -0.93 -11.34 1.56
N ASP A 89 -1.50 -10.15 1.72
CA ASP A 89 -0.81 -9.02 2.33
C ASP A 89 -0.52 -9.27 3.81
N ASN A 90 0.59 -8.70 4.30
CA ASN A 90 1.03 -8.84 5.67
C ASN A 90 0.06 -8.12 6.64
N ARG A 91 -0.84 -8.92 7.23
CA ARG A 91 -1.88 -8.49 8.15
C ARG A 91 -1.36 -7.75 9.38
N LEU A 92 -0.15 -8.08 9.86
CA LEU A 92 0.43 -7.40 11.01
C LEU A 92 0.80 -5.95 10.68
N ILE A 93 1.30 -5.68 9.47
CA ILE A 93 1.62 -4.31 9.03
C ILE A 93 0.32 -3.51 8.83
N LEU A 94 -0.69 -4.12 8.21
CA LEU A 94 -2.02 -3.49 8.04
C LEU A 94 -2.65 -3.13 9.40
N MET A 95 -2.69 -4.08 10.33
CA MET A 95 -3.21 -3.85 11.68
C MET A 95 -2.42 -2.77 12.41
N ARG A 96 -1.08 -2.80 12.34
CA ARG A 96 -0.22 -1.79 12.96
C ARG A 96 -0.51 -0.38 12.42
N MET A 97 -0.72 -0.23 11.11
CA MET A 97 -1.11 1.06 10.53
C MET A 97 -2.49 1.50 11.03
N ALA A 98 -3.46 0.59 11.10
CA ALA A 98 -4.82 0.87 11.57
C ALA A 98 -4.86 1.38 13.02
N VAL A 99 -4.10 0.74 13.92
CA VAL A 99 -4.17 1.02 15.36
C VAL A 99 -3.21 2.10 15.82
N ARG A 100 -2.20 2.47 15.02
CA ARG A 100 -1.18 3.44 15.42
C ARG A 100 -1.76 4.80 15.87
N PRO A 101 -2.73 5.40 15.18
CA PRO A 101 -3.33 6.67 15.62
C PRO A 101 -4.03 6.56 16.98
N LEU A 102 -4.58 5.38 17.32
CA LEU A 102 -5.22 5.12 18.61
C LEU A 102 -4.19 4.86 19.71
N ALA A 103 -3.09 4.16 19.39
CA ALA A 103 -2.03 3.87 20.35
C ALA A 103 -1.09 5.06 20.62
N GLN A 104 -1.01 6.01 19.68
CA GLN A 104 -0.16 7.21 19.76
C GLN A 104 -0.90 8.45 19.21
N PRO A 105 -2.00 8.86 19.85
CA PRO A 105 -2.78 9.99 19.38
C PRO A 105 -2.05 11.32 19.63
N PRO A 106 -2.30 12.35 18.81
CA PRO A 106 -1.75 13.69 19.03
C PRO A 106 -2.49 14.49 20.12
N PHE A 107 -3.40 13.84 20.85
CA PHE A 107 -4.22 14.39 21.94
C PHE A 107 -4.45 13.32 23.02
N PRO A 108 -4.70 13.70 24.28
CA PRO A 108 -5.02 12.75 25.34
C PRO A 108 -6.35 12.04 25.07
N LEU A 109 -6.41 10.72 25.22
CA LEU A 109 -7.66 9.95 25.06
C LEU A 109 -8.53 9.99 26.31
N GLU A 110 -7.92 10.28 27.46
CA GLU A 110 -8.59 10.38 28.75
C GLU A 110 -9.71 11.44 28.71
N ALA A 111 -9.56 12.46 27.87
CA ALA A 111 -10.56 13.49 27.63
C ALA A 111 -11.90 12.96 27.11
N PHE A 112 -11.94 11.75 26.52
CA PHE A 112 -13.20 11.12 26.09
C PHE A 112 -13.89 10.31 27.19
N GLY A 113 -13.22 10.04 28.32
CA GLY A 113 -13.80 9.31 29.45
C GLY A 113 -14.67 10.15 30.38
N GLU A 114 -14.67 11.47 30.20
CA GLU A 114 -15.46 12.44 30.98
C GLU A 114 -16.78 12.85 30.28
N LEU A 115 -17.04 12.30 29.09
CA LEU A 115 -18.28 12.43 28.31
C LEU A 115 -19.24 11.27 28.60
#